data_AF-A0A7C5GV63-F1
#
_entry.id   AF-A0A7C5GV63-F1
#
_cell.length_a   1.000
_cell.length_b   1.000
_cell.length_c   1.000
_cell.angle_alpha   90.00
_cell.angle_beta   90.00
_cell.angle_gamma   90.00
#
_symmetry.space_group_name_H-M   'P 1'
#
loop_
_entity.id
_entity.type
_entity.pdbx_description
1 polymer ?
#
loop_
_entity_poly.entity_id
_entity_poly.type
_entity_poly.pdbx_seq_one_letter_code
_entity_poly.pdbx_strand_id
1 'polypeptide(L)'
;MSEEVPKALSVWFVIHFMIDMFVAVPLFFFPERSLELLGWETIDPLLTRVAAAAFFAIEIESLIGRRASLDGFGNMLNLKLIWSLAAVIGIGWALLSGAQGAPLTGWLVLATFIIFHFVWLYWRLRVRSLRRERAAGSRNSPGDG
;
A
#
# COMPACT_ATOMS: atom_id res chain seq x y z
N MET A 1 3.11 25.72 -15.11
CA MET A 1 2.33 25.58 -13.87
C MET A 1 2.75 24.28 -13.20
N SER A 2 3.07 24.30 -11.91
CA SER A 2 3.41 23.09 -11.16
C SER A 2 2.33 22.02 -11.36
N GLU A 3 2.74 20.80 -11.68
CA GLU A 3 1.86 19.65 -11.60
C GLU A 3 1.44 19.46 -10.13
N GLU A 4 0.43 20.17 -9.66
CA GLU A 4 0.06 20.07 -8.24
C GLU A 4 -0.65 18.75 -7.96
N VAL A 5 0.18 17.75 -7.66
CA VAL A 5 -0.22 16.58 -6.91
C VAL A 5 -0.68 17.06 -5.52
N PRO A 6 -1.82 16.56 -5.02
CA PRO A 6 -2.25 16.89 -3.66
C PRO A 6 -1.14 16.56 -2.66
N LYS A 7 -0.67 17.55 -1.89
CA LYS A 7 0.38 17.34 -0.86
C LYS A 7 0.00 16.22 0.12
N ALA A 8 -1.29 16.11 0.44
CA ALA A 8 -1.83 15.05 1.28
C ALA A 8 -1.54 13.64 0.72
N LEU A 9 -1.56 13.44 -0.60
CA LEU A 9 -1.24 12.15 -1.22
C LEU A 9 0.23 11.77 -0.99
N SER A 10 1.15 12.72 -1.20
CA SER A 10 2.57 12.51 -0.89
C SER A 10 2.80 12.21 0.60
N VAL A 11 2.06 12.89 1.50
CA VAL A 11 2.13 12.64 2.95
C VAL A 11 1.65 11.23 3.29
N TRP A 12 0.54 10.77 2.70
CA TRP A 12 0.05 9.40 2.90
C TRP A 12 1.09 8.34 2.49
N PHE A 13 1.81 8.56 1.40
CA PHE A 13 2.88 7.64 0.96
C PHE A 13 4.03 7.58 1.96
N VAL A 14 4.41 8.72 2.55
CA VAL A 14 5.47 8.77 3.57
C VAL A 14 5.00 8.13 4.88
N ILE A 15 3.78 8.42 5.33
CA ILE A 15 3.22 7.83 6.56
C ILE A 15 3.14 6.31 6.42
N HIS A 16 2.59 5.81 5.30
CA HIS A 16 2.48 4.38 5.06
C HIS A 16 3.85 3.71 4.98
N PHE A 17 4.82 4.33 4.31
CA PHE A 17 6.21 3.86 4.30
C PHE A 17 6.76 3.67 5.72
N MET A 18 6.56 4.65 6.62
CA MET A 18 7.05 4.56 8.00
C MET A 18 6.38 3.43 8.78
N ILE A 19 5.06 3.27 8.62
CA ILE A 19 4.29 2.20 9.28
C ILE A 19 4.77 0.84 8.80
N ASP A 20 4.88 0.64 7.50
CA ASP A 20 5.30 -0.64 6.94
C ASP A 20 6.75 -0.94 7.28
N MET A 21 7.63 0.05 7.33
CA MET A 21 9.02 -0.17 7.74
C MET A 21 9.12 -0.61 9.21
N PHE A 22 8.25 -0.08 10.08
CA PHE A 22 8.15 -0.51 11.47
C PHE A 22 7.70 -1.97 11.62
N VAL A 23 6.93 -2.49 10.66
CA VAL A 23 6.48 -3.89 10.64
C VAL A 23 7.50 -4.79 9.92
N ALA A 24 8.00 -4.36 8.77
CA ALA A 24 8.87 -5.15 7.90
C ALA A 24 10.25 -5.39 8.50
N VAL A 25 10.84 -4.41 9.21
CA VAL A 25 12.16 -4.56 9.82
C VAL A 25 12.17 -5.68 10.88
N PRO A 26 11.27 -5.70 11.89
CA PRO A 26 11.17 -6.83 12.82
C PRO A 26 10.91 -8.17 12.13
N LEU A 27 9.97 -8.22 11.17
CA LEU A 27 9.66 -9.46 10.45
C LEU A 27 10.84 -9.98 9.63
N PHE A 28 11.69 -9.11 9.10
CA PHE A 28 12.86 -9.52 8.32
C PHE A 28 13.99 -10.06 9.20
N PHE A 29 14.34 -9.35 10.28
CA PHE A 29 15.49 -9.71 11.12
C PHE A 29 15.14 -10.74 12.20
N PHE A 30 13.92 -10.69 12.74
CA PHE A 30 13.47 -11.50 13.88
C PHE A 30 12.07 -12.10 13.63
N PRO A 31 11.86 -12.87 12.55
CA PRO A 31 10.53 -13.35 12.13
C PRO A 31 9.80 -14.13 13.23
N GLU A 32 10.49 -15.10 13.86
CA GLU A 32 9.93 -15.98 14.87
C GLU A 32 9.44 -15.17 16.08
N ARG A 33 10.35 -14.44 16.74
CA ARG A 33 10.01 -13.61 17.91
C ARG A 33 8.91 -12.59 17.60
N SER A 34 8.96 -11.97 16.42
CA SER A 34 7.99 -10.93 16.06
C SER A 34 6.58 -11.51 15.91
N LEU A 35 6.44 -12.68 15.28
CA LEU A 35 5.16 -13.32 15.05
C LEU A 35 4.65 -14.12 16.27
N GLU A 36 5.54 -14.73 17.05
CA GLU A 36 5.19 -15.37 18.34
C GLU A 36 4.56 -14.37 19.30
N LEU A 37 5.10 -13.15 19.40
CA LEU A 37 4.51 -12.06 20.21
C LEU A 37 3.11 -11.65 19.74
N LEU A 38 2.77 -11.95 18.49
CA LEU A 38 1.47 -11.73 17.90
C LEU A 38 0.58 -12.98 17.96
N GLY A 39 1.00 -14.06 18.63
CA GLY A 39 0.21 -15.28 18.80
C GLY A 39 0.20 -16.21 17.58
N TRP A 40 1.19 -16.12 16.68
CA TRP A 40 1.41 -17.15 15.66
C TRP A 40 2.16 -18.34 16.25
N GLU A 41 1.73 -19.55 15.89
CA GLU A 41 2.28 -20.80 16.45
C GLU A 41 3.29 -21.46 15.51
N THR A 42 3.01 -21.48 14.20
CA THR A 42 3.90 -22.02 13.18
C THR A 42 4.39 -20.89 12.29
N ILE A 43 5.68 -20.64 12.33
CA ILE A 43 6.31 -19.53 11.61
C ILE A 43 7.35 -20.11 10.66
N ASP A 44 7.23 -19.80 9.37
CA ASP A 44 8.25 -20.09 8.38
C ASP A 44 9.15 -18.83 8.23
N PRO A 45 10.40 -18.86 8.71
CA PRO A 45 11.28 -17.70 8.66
C PRO A 45 11.72 -17.32 7.24
N LEU A 46 11.68 -18.25 6.27
CA LEU A 46 11.99 -17.96 4.88
C LEU A 46 10.85 -17.17 4.25
N LEU A 47 9.62 -17.69 4.33
CA LEU A 47 8.45 -17.02 3.74
C LEU A 47 8.15 -15.70 4.44
N THR A 48 8.37 -15.60 5.76
CA THR A 48 8.21 -14.34 6.50
C THR A 48 9.19 -13.27 5.99
N ARG A 49 10.44 -13.63 5.70
CA ARG A 49 11.42 -12.69 5.13
C ARG A 49 11.08 -12.28 3.71
N VAL A 50 10.55 -13.19 2.91
CA VAL A 50 10.08 -12.89 1.55
C VAL A 50 8.90 -11.90 1.61
N ALA A 51 7.95 -12.11 2.53
CA ALA A 51 6.86 -11.16 2.76
C ALA A 51 7.37 -9.78 3.22
N ALA A 52 8.32 -9.76 4.16
CA ALA A 52 8.97 -8.51 4.59
C ALA A 52 9.72 -7.81 3.44
N ALA A 53 10.40 -8.55 2.57
CA ALA A 53 11.06 -8.02 1.39
C ALA A 53 10.08 -7.39 0.39
N ALA A 54 8.87 -7.94 0.26
CA ALA A 54 7.80 -7.34 -0.55
C ALA A 54 7.37 -5.96 0.00
N PHE A 55 7.23 -5.82 1.32
CA PHE A 55 6.99 -4.51 1.95
C PHE A 55 8.14 -3.54 1.67
N PHE A 56 9.39 -3.95 1.84
CA PHE A 56 10.53 -3.07 1.52
C PHE A 56 10.49 -2.59 0.06
N ALA A 57 10.25 -3.48 -0.90
CA ALA A 57 10.19 -3.11 -2.31
C ALA A 57 9.10 -2.07 -2.60
N ILE A 58 7.87 -2.31 -2.14
CA ILE A 58 6.72 -1.44 -2.40
C ILE A 58 6.87 -0.09 -1.68
N GLU A 59 7.42 -0.09 -0.48
CA GLU A 59 7.43 1.10 0.38
C GLU A 59 8.66 1.97 0.14
N ILE A 60 9.82 1.39 -0.12
CA ILE A 60 10.98 2.17 -0.57
C ILE A 60 10.64 2.88 -1.89
N GLU A 61 9.93 2.21 -2.81
CA GLU A 61 9.42 2.85 -4.02
C GLU A 61 8.45 3.99 -3.70
N SER A 62 7.58 3.82 -2.70
CA SER A 62 6.66 4.87 -2.24
C SER A 62 7.40 6.09 -1.68
N LEU A 63 8.52 5.88 -0.98
CA LEU A 63 9.38 6.96 -0.52
C LEU A 63 10.07 7.65 -1.69
N ILE A 64 10.69 6.91 -2.62
CA ILE A 64 11.37 7.47 -3.78
C ILE A 64 10.39 8.29 -4.64
N GLY A 65 9.22 7.72 -4.91
CA GLY A 65 8.16 8.30 -5.74
C GLY A 65 7.34 9.42 -5.09
N ARG A 66 7.63 9.84 -3.84
CA ARG A 66 6.82 10.84 -3.09
C ARG A 66 6.66 12.21 -3.76
N ARG A 67 7.46 12.50 -4.81
CA ARG A 67 7.42 13.74 -5.61
C ARG A 67 7.15 13.48 -7.10
N ALA A 68 6.62 12.30 -7.43
CA ALA A 68 6.31 11.94 -8.81
C ALA A 68 5.19 12.81 -9.40
N SER A 69 5.04 12.77 -10.72
CA SER A 69 3.92 13.37 -11.44
C SER A 69 2.59 12.70 -11.09
N LEU A 70 1.46 13.29 -11.50
CA LEU A 70 0.15 12.64 -11.39
C LEU A 70 0.14 11.26 -12.04
N ASP A 71 0.89 11.08 -13.15
CA ASP A 71 1.04 9.80 -13.84
C ASP A 71 1.77 8.77 -12.98
N GLY A 72 2.93 9.15 -12.43
CA GLY A 72 3.68 8.31 -11.50
C GLY A 72 2.86 7.89 -10.28
N PHE A 73 2.13 8.83 -9.66
CA PHE A 73 1.26 8.50 -8.52
C PHE A 73 0.17 7.50 -8.87
N GLY A 74 -0.46 7.59 -10.05
CA GLY A 74 -1.47 6.60 -10.41
C GLY A 74 -0.89 5.21 -10.70
N ASN A 75 0.34 5.12 -11.20
CA ASN A 75 1.01 3.83 -11.37
C ASN A 75 1.30 3.19 -10.00
N MET A 76 1.82 3.96 -9.05
CA MET A 76 2.04 3.46 -7.69
C MET A 76 0.72 3.11 -6.97
N LEU A 77 -0.35 3.89 -7.18
CA LEU A 77 -1.67 3.57 -6.63
C LEU A 77 -2.24 2.27 -7.24
N ASN A 78 -2.01 2.00 -8.54
CA ASN A 78 -2.38 0.72 -9.13
C ASN A 78 -1.64 -0.44 -8.44
N LEU A 79 -0.33 -0.30 -8.21
CA LEU A 79 0.46 -1.30 -7.48
C LEU A 79 -0.12 -1.56 -6.09
N LYS A 80 -0.36 -0.49 -5.31
CA LYS A 80 -0.93 -0.61 -3.95
C LYS A 80 -2.31 -1.26 -3.95
N LEU A 81 -3.16 -0.96 -4.93
CA LEU A 81 -4.49 -1.58 -5.06
C LEU A 81 -4.41 -3.07 -5.38
N ILE A 82 -3.56 -3.47 -6.34
CA ILE A 82 -3.36 -4.88 -6.71
C ILE A 82 -2.82 -5.66 -5.51
N TRP A 83 -1.76 -5.14 -4.88
CA TRP A 83 -1.13 -5.74 -3.72
C TRP A 83 -2.10 -5.91 -2.55
N SER A 84 -2.74 -4.81 -2.12
CA SER A 84 -3.65 -4.85 -0.98
C SER A 84 -4.86 -5.74 -1.23
N LEU A 85 -5.42 -5.76 -2.43
CA LEU A 85 -6.51 -6.68 -2.75
C LEU A 85 -6.08 -8.15 -2.69
N ALA A 86 -4.91 -8.47 -3.26
CA ALA A 86 -4.35 -9.81 -3.19
C ALA A 86 -4.10 -10.25 -1.73
N ALA A 87 -3.58 -9.34 -0.89
CA ALA A 87 -3.38 -9.58 0.52
C ALA A 87 -4.71 -9.79 1.28
N VAL A 88 -5.73 -8.95 1.04
CA VAL A 88 -7.07 -9.12 1.62
C VAL A 88 -7.64 -10.49 1.30
N ILE A 89 -7.58 -10.92 0.03
CA ILE A 89 -8.10 -12.22 -0.40
C ILE A 89 -7.29 -13.35 0.25
N GLY A 90 -5.95 -13.28 0.20
CA GLY A 90 -5.08 -14.34 0.72
C GLY A 90 -5.20 -14.50 2.24
N ILE A 91 -5.16 -13.40 2.99
CA ILE A 91 -5.31 -13.41 4.46
C ILE A 91 -6.73 -13.83 4.84
N GLY A 92 -7.76 -13.29 4.17
CA GLY A 92 -9.14 -13.67 4.40
C GLY A 92 -9.38 -15.16 4.19
N TRP A 93 -8.85 -15.72 3.10
CA TRP A 93 -8.94 -17.15 2.82
C TRP A 93 -8.25 -18.00 3.90
N ALA A 94 -7.06 -17.60 4.34
CA ALA A 94 -6.32 -18.31 5.39
C ALA A 94 -7.07 -18.28 6.73
N LEU A 95 -7.63 -17.14 7.15
CA LEU A 95 -8.36 -17.04 8.41
C LEU A 95 -9.67 -17.83 8.37
N LEU A 96 -10.41 -17.75 7.26
CA LEU A 96 -11.67 -18.47 7.08
C LEU A 96 -11.48 -19.99 7.00
N SER A 97 -10.30 -20.46 6.56
CA SER A 97 -9.96 -21.89 6.56
C SER A 97 -9.44 -22.40 7.91
N GLY A 98 -9.35 -21.51 8.93
CA GLY A 98 -8.86 -21.87 10.26
C GLY A 98 -7.33 -22.00 10.35
N ALA A 99 -6.59 -21.42 9.39
CA ALA A 99 -5.13 -21.46 9.43
C ALA A 99 -4.61 -20.89 10.77
N GLN A 100 -3.73 -21.65 11.42
CA GLN A 100 -3.09 -21.26 12.68
C GLN A 100 -4.08 -20.96 13.81
N GLY A 101 -5.27 -21.56 13.79
CA GLY A 101 -6.31 -21.28 14.80
C GLY A 101 -6.96 -19.89 14.66
N ALA A 102 -6.70 -19.19 13.55
CA ALA A 102 -7.21 -17.86 13.24
C ALA A 102 -6.97 -16.84 14.37
N PRO A 103 -5.70 -16.55 14.73
CA PRO A 103 -5.38 -15.69 15.85
C PRO A 103 -5.97 -14.29 15.65
N LEU A 104 -6.35 -13.62 16.75
CA LEU A 104 -6.97 -12.29 16.71
C LEU A 104 -6.11 -11.27 15.92
N THR A 105 -4.79 -11.38 16.03
CA THR A 105 -3.85 -10.53 15.28
C THR A 105 -3.93 -10.73 13.78
N GLY A 106 -4.25 -11.93 13.29
CA GLY A 106 -4.51 -12.18 11.87
C GLY A 106 -5.70 -11.36 11.35
N TRP A 107 -6.79 -11.28 12.13
CA TRP A 107 -7.94 -10.44 11.81
C TRP A 107 -7.61 -8.94 11.83
N LEU A 108 -6.76 -8.51 12.76
CA LEU A 108 -6.28 -7.12 12.81
C LEU A 108 -5.44 -6.77 11.58
N VAL A 109 -4.57 -7.68 11.13
CA VAL A 109 -3.81 -7.53 9.89
C VAL A 109 -4.77 -7.45 8.70
N LEU A 110 -5.76 -8.34 8.59
CA LEU A 110 -6.78 -8.28 7.53
C LEU A 110 -7.52 -6.94 7.51
N ALA A 111 -8.00 -6.47 8.67
CA ALA A 111 -8.71 -5.20 8.79
C ALA A 111 -7.83 -4.02 8.33
N THR A 112 -6.54 -4.04 8.66
CA THR A 112 -5.57 -3.01 8.24
C THR A 112 -5.46 -2.96 6.71
N PHE A 113 -5.31 -4.12 6.06
CA PHE A 113 -5.25 -4.18 4.59
C PHE A 113 -6.54 -3.71 3.93
N ILE A 114 -7.71 -4.02 4.49
CA ILE A 114 -9.00 -3.54 3.99
C ILE A 114 -9.08 -2.00 4.08
N ILE A 115 -8.73 -1.43 5.23
CA ILE A 115 -8.75 0.03 5.45
C ILE A 115 -7.84 0.72 4.44
N PHE A 116 -6.58 0.28 4.32
CA PHE A 116 -5.64 0.89 3.38
C PHE A 116 -6.05 0.68 1.93
N HIS A 117 -6.65 -0.46 1.56
CA HIS A 117 -7.19 -0.66 0.22
C HIS A 117 -8.19 0.45 -0.15
N PHE A 118 -9.11 0.78 0.76
CA PHE A 118 -10.07 1.87 0.53
C PHE A 118 -9.42 3.25 0.50
N VAL A 119 -8.39 3.51 1.31
CA VAL A 119 -7.60 4.74 1.24
C VAL A 119 -6.94 4.89 -0.15
N TRP A 120 -6.35 3.82 -0.67
CA TRP A 120 -5.73 3.82 -2.01
C TRP A 120 -6.76 3.95 -3.12
N LEU A 121 -7.92 3.32 -2.97
CA LEU A 121 -9.01 3.43 -3.92
C LEU A 121 -9.53 4.87 -4.01
N TYR A 122 -9.74 5.51 -2.86
CA TYR A 122 -10.11 6.92 -2.79
C TYR A 122 -9.11 7.80 -3.55
N TRP A 123 -7.81 7.66 -3.25
CA TRP A 123 -6.77 8.45 -3.90
C TRP A 123 -6.66 8.15 -5.40
N ARG A 124 -6.88 6.89 -5.81
CA ARG A 124 -6.87 6.49 -7.21
C ARG A 124 -7.99 7.13 -8.01
N LEU A 125 -9.18 7.22 -7.43
CA LEU A 125 -10.32 7.92 -8.02
C LEU A 125 -10.06 9.43 -8.09
N ARG A 126 -9.48 10.01 -7.02
CA ARG A 126 -9.12 11.44 -6.99
C ARG A 126 -8.09 11.81 -8.06
N VAL A 127 -7.00 11.04 -8.18
CA VAL A 127 -5.98 11.26 -9.22
C VAL A 127 -6.58 11.11 -10.62
N ARG A 128 -7.49 10.15 -10.83
CA ARG A 128 -8.20 9.99 -12.12
C ARG A 128 -9.04 11.23 -12.46
N SER A 129 -9.74 11.81 -11.49
CA SER A 129 -10.51 13.05 -11.68
C SER A 129 -9.60 14.20 -12.10
N LEU A 130 -8.52 14.43 -11.35
CA LEU A 130 -7.56 15.51 -11.62
C LEU A 130 -6.92 15.40 -13.02
N ARG A 131 -6.61 14.18 -13.46
CA ARG A 131 -6.11 13.96 -14.84
C ARG A 131 -7.15 14.33 -15.90
N ARG A 132 -8.43 13.97 -15.69
CA ARG A 132 -9.52 14.30 -16.61
C ARG A 132 -9.76 15.81 -16.70
N GLU A 133 -9.78 16.49 -15.56
CA GLU A 133 -9.93 17.94 -15.48
C GLU A 133 -8.83 18.66 -16.26
N ARG A 134 -7.57 18.21 -16.14
CA ARG A 134 -6.46 18.75 -16.92
C ARG A 134 -6.61 18.54 -18.42
N ALA A 135 -7.00 17.32 -18.83
CA ALA A 135 -7.19 17.01 -20.24
C ALA A 135 -8.35 17.80 -20.89
N ALA A 136 -9.36 18.17 -20.10
CA ALA A 136 -10.44 19.04 -20.55
C ALA A 136 -10.00 20.52 -20.63
N GLY A 137 -9.25 21.00 -19.63
CA GLY A 137 -8.72 22.36 -19.61
C GLY A 137 -7.75 22.64 -20.75
N SER A 138 -6.89 21.68 -21.12
CA SER A 138 -5.93 21.85 -22.23
C SER A 138 -6.58 21.91 -23.61
N ARG A 139 -7.81 21.40 -23.78
CA ARG A 139 -8.57 21.49 -25.03
C ARG A 139 -9.28 22.84 -25.22
N ASN A 140 -9.50 23.57 -24.13
CA ASN A 140 -10.28 24.81 -24.13
C ASN A 140 -9.40 26.07 -24.17
N SER A 141 -8.06 25.94 -24.19
CA SER A 141 -7.17 27.06 -24.48
C SER A 141 -7.22 27.35 -25.99
N PRO A 142 -7.79 28.48 -26.44
CA PRO A 142 -7.73 28.88 -27.84
C PRO A 142 -6.25 29.04 -28.19
N GLY A 143 -5.80 28.36 -29.25
CA GLY A 143 -4.50 28.67 -29.83
C GLY A 143 -4.52 30.11 -30.32
N ASP A 144 -3.57 30.91 -29.84
CA ASP A 144 -3.22 32.20 -30.42
C ASP A 144 -2.90 31.99 -31.90
N GLY A 145 -3.82 32.44 -32.76
CA GLY A 145 -3.62 32.56 -34.20
C GLY A 145 -2.90 33.84 -34.56
#